data_AF-A0A164LAP2-F1
#
_entry.id   AF-A0A164LAP2-F1
#
_cell.length_a   1.000
_cell.length_b   1.000
_cell.length_c   1.000
_cell.angle_alpha   90.00
_cell.angle_beta   90.00
_cell.angle_gamma   90.00
#
_symmetry.space_group_name_H-M   'P 1'
#
loop_
_entity.id
_entity.type
_entity.pdbx_description
1 polymer ?
#
loop_
_entity_poly.entity_id
_entity_poly.type
_entity_poly.pdbx_seq_one_letter_code
_entity_poly.pdbx_strand_id
1 'polypeptide(L)'
;MSKESRICKAKECRNRTLREGFCKIHLIQHLNGEDIVIGGSTCIIEDCSKEAVTSKGLCSRHKTQARSFGRAYTESEFKELKPELFCKVDDCLNKKGRGGYCAKHADLRKDSKEMCSKPDCHNTVLTKGLCKKHCMEGLDFSKLKDVVTPHNKEYSESDKWCKIKSCSSHAKYEGFCLLHAVLILHDSLNEYLGKEGRICSVESCNGIVKAKGYCLMHYQRYLKFGKGLTNKEHKAITPRYYCIEDECEEKREYGEYCGKHAVEHMNDQKAICFEKPCKENIFKDGKCVKHYYDSLKTKR
;
A
#
# COMPACT_ATOMS: atom_id res chain seq x y z
N MET A 1 -21.57 18.21 -39.05
CA MET A 1 -20.89 17.08 -39.72
C MET A 1 -20.47 16.05 -38.69
N SER A 2 -20.72 14.77 -38.96
CA SER A 2 -20.75 13.69 -37.97
C SER A 2 -19.37 13.37 -37.33
N LYS A 3 -19.34 13.05 -36.04
CA LYS A 3 -18.15 12.52 -35.36
C LYS A 3 -17.94 11.08 -35.81
N GLU A 4 -17.19 10.87 -36.89
CA GLU A 4 -16.77 9.53 -37.28
C GLU A 4 -16.02 8.85 -36.12
N SER A 5 -16.60 7.72 -35.68
CA SER A 5 -15.99 6.83 -34.71
C SER A 5 -14.75 6.21 -35.35
N ARG A 6 -13.56 6.77 -35.08
CA ARG A 6 -12.30 6.21 -35.57
C ARG A 6 -11.99 4.92 -34.80
N ILE A 7 -12.28 3.80 -35.44
CA ILE A 7 -12.05 2.43 -34.97
C ILE A 7 -10.62 2.00 -35.35
N CYS A 8 -9.98 1.22 -34.49
CA CYS A 8 -8.62 0.72 -34.66
C CYS A 8 -8.41 -0.03 -35.99
N LYS A 9 -7.28 0.24 -36.67
CA LYS A 9 -6.85 -0.46 -37.90
C LYS A 9 -6.53 -1.95 -37.72
N ALA A 10 -6.47 -2.45 -36.48
CA ALA A 10 -6.23 -3.86 -36.23
C ALA A 10 -7.50 -4.64 -36.54
N LYS A 11 -7.36 -5.73 -37.30
CA LYS A 11 -8.49 -6.58 -37.73
C LYS A 11 -9.31 -7.00 -36.50
N GLU A 12 -10.63 -6.85 -36.58
CA GLU A 12 -11.61 -7.14 -35.51
C GLU A 12 -11.49 -6.29 -34.22
N CYS A 13 -10.64 -5.25 -34.18
CA CYS A 13 -10.53 -4.37 -33.02
C CYS A 13 -11.53 -3.22 -33.07
N ARG A 14 -12.50 -3.20 -32.15
CA ARG A 14 -13.52 -2.14 -32.04
C ARG A 14 -13.09 -0.94 -31.19
N ASN A 15 -11.85 -0.93 -30.69
CA ASN A 15 -11.37 0.13 -29.82
C ASN A 15 -11.17 1.44 -30.57
N ARG A 16 -11.36 2.56 -29.85
CA ARG A 16 -11.13 3.90 -30.38
C ARG A 16 -9.64 4.12 -30.66
N THR A 17 -9.34 4.74 -31.80
CA THR A 17 -7.96 5.08 -32.19
C THR A 17 -7.40 6.23 -31.34
N LEU A 18 -6.10 6.18 -31.08
CA LEU A 18 -5.32 7.32 -30.61
C LEU A 18 -4.62 7.99 -31.80
N ARG A 19 -3.31 7.74 -31.98
CA ARG A 19 -2.50 8.19 -33.12
C ARG A 19 -2.22 7.03 -34.08
N GLU A 20 -1.88 7.35 -35.33
CA GLU A 20 -1.52 6.40 -36.40
C GLU A 20 -2.64 5.41 -36.81
N GLY A 21 -3.86 5.61 -36.29
CA GLY A 21 -5.01 4.74 -36.56
C GLY A 21 -5.04 3.47 -35.71
N PHE A 22 -4.22 3.38 -34.65
CA PHE A 22 -4.24 2.25 -33.71
C PHE A 22 -4.80 2.65 -32.34
N CYS A 23 -5.41 1.69 -31.64
CA CYS A 23 -5.76 1.85 -30.23
C CYS A 23 -4.49 1.80 -29.36
N LYS A 24 -4.58 2.14 -28.08
CA LYS A 24 -3.41 2.18 -27.17
C LYS A 24 -2.58 0.89 -27.17
N ILE A 25 -3.23 -0.26 -27.32
CA ILE A 25 -2.57 -1.58 -27.26
C ILE A 25 -1.85 -1.87 -28.58
N HIS A 26 -2.56 -1.76 -29.71
CA HIS A 26 -2.00 -2.02 -31.04
C HIS A 26 -0.97 -0.95 -31.46
N LEU A 27 -1.05 0.27 -30.93
CA LEU A 27 -0.02 1.29 -31.14
C LEU A 27 1.30 0.89 -30.47
N ILE A 28 1.26 0.25 -29.29
CA ILE A 28 2.49 -0.21 -28.63
C ILE A 28 3.11 -1.38 -29.41
N GLN A 29 2.30 -2.32 -29.89
CA GLN A 29 2.77 -3.40 -30.76
C GLN A 29 3.40 -2.85 -32.04
N HIS A 30 2.72 -1.90 -32.70
CA HIS A 30 3.23 -1.23 -33.90
C HIS A 30 4.56 -0.49 -33.66
N LEU A 31 4.67 0.27 -32.57
CA LEU A 31 5.89 1.02 -32.24
C LEU A 31 7.06 0.12 -31.84
N ASN A 32 6.79 -1.08 -31.32
CA ASN A 32 7.80 -2.06 -30.95
C ASN A 32 8.25 -2.93 -32.16
N GLY A 33 7.64 -2.76 -33.33
CA GLY A 33 7.88 -3.65 -34.48
C GLY A 33 7.39 -5.08 -34.27
N GLU A 34 6.50 -5.29 -33.30
CA GLU A 34 5.86 -6.59 -33.05
C GLU A 34 4.73 -6.81 -34.08
N ASP A 35 4.50 -8.07 -34.45
CA ASP A 35 3.28 -8.41 -35.18
C ASP A 35 2.07 -7.90 -34.40
N ILE A 36 1.10 -7.31 -35.11
CA ILE A 36 -0.16 -6.84 -34.52
C ILE A 36 -0.99 -8.08 -34.20
N VAL A 37 -0.66 -8.74 -33.11
CA VAL A 37 -1.41 -9.88 -32.59
C VAL A 37 -2.70 -9.32 -32.02
N ILE A 38 -3.80 -9.71 -32.64
CA ILE A 38 -5.14 -9.58 -32.09
C ILE A 38 -5.12 -10.41 -30.81
N GLY A 39 -4.78 -9.78 -29.67
CA GLY A 39 -5.03 -10.39 -28.37
C GLY A 39 -6.49 -10.78 -28.41
N GLY A 40 -6.78 -12.09 -28.29
CA GLY A 40 -8.12 -12.65 -28.50
C GLY A 40 -9.18 -11.74 -27.88
N SER A 41 -10.33 -11.62 -28.54
CA SER A 41 -11.45 -10.79 -28.07
C SER A 41 -11.81 -11.08 -26.61
N THR A 42 -11.39 -12.23 -26.08
CA THR A 42 -11.51 -12.68 -24.70
C THR A 42 -10.16 -12.98 -24.04
N CYS A 43 -10.15 -12.92 -22.71
CA CYS A 43 -9.01 -13.27 -21.88
C CYS A 43 -8.60 -14.74 -22.06
N ILE A 44 -7.29 -15.02 -22.04
CA ILE A 44 -6.71 -16.38 -22.16
C ILE A 44 -6.94 -17.28 -20.93
N ILE A 45 -7.57 -16.78 -19.88
CA ILE A 45 -7.84 -17.57 -18.68
C ILE A 45 -9.18 -18.26 -18.88
N GLU A 46 -9.20 -19.59 -18.82
CA GLU A 46 -10.29 -20.46 -19.30
C GLU A 46 -11.67 -20.10 -18.74
N ASP A 47 -11.75 -19.63 -17.49
CA ASP A 47 -13.00 -19.26 -16.82
C ASP A 47 -13.30 -17.74 -16.86
N CYS A 48 -12.71 -17.02 -17.81
CA CYS A 48 -12.82 -15.57 -17.89
C CYS A 48 -13.28 -15.06 -19.26
N SER A 49 -14.57 -14.72 -19.36
CA SER A 49 -15.17 -14.14 -20.56
C SER A 49 -14.89 -12.64 -20.75
N LYS A 50 -13.98 -12.04 -19.98
CA LYS A 50 -13.68 -10.60 -20.08
C LYS A 50 -12.76 -10.31 -21.27
N GLU A 51 -12.91 -9.14 -21.86
CA GLU A 51 -12.06 -8.69 -22.96
C GLU A 51 -10.59 -8.59 -22.53
N ALA A 52 -9.70 -9.08 -23.41
CA ALA A 52 -8.27 -8.91 -23.23
C ALA A 52 -7.87 -7.45 -23.48
N VAL A 53 -7.01 -6.90 -22.62
CA VAL A 53 -6.52 -5.51 -22.70
C VAL A 53 -4.99 -5.44 -22.79
N THR A 54 -4.34 -6.59 -22.95
CA THR A 54 -2.89 -6.70 -23.15
C THR A 54 -2.61 -7.48 -24.41
N SER A 55 -1.45 -7.22 -25.01
CA SER A 55 -0.91 -8.03 -26.13
C SER A 55 -0.72 -9.50 -25.74
N LYS A 56 -0.56 -9.80 -24.44
CA LYS A 56 -0.46 -11.15 -23.88
C LYS A 56 -1.82 -11.85 -23.64
N GLY A 57 -2.93 -11.31 -24.14
CA GLY A 57 -4.25 -11.92 -24.01
C GLY A 57 -4.87 -11.88 -22.61
N LEU A 58 -4.45 -10.95 -21.74
CA LEU A 58 -4.98 -10.84 -20.37
C LEU A 58 -5.95 -9.67 -20.25
N CYS A 59 -7.07 -9.88 -19.56
CA CYS A 59 -7.96 -8.79 -19.13
C CYS A 59 -7.28 -7.91 -18.06
N SER A 60 -7.85 -6.74 -17.76
CA SER A 60 -7.28 -5.78 -16.80
C SER A 60 -7.03 -6.38 -15.41
N ARG A 61 -7.93 -7.28 -14.98
CA ARG A 61 -7.83 -8.03 -13.72
C ARG A 61 -6.65 -9.01 -13.76
N HIS A 62 -6.56 -9.84 -14.80
CA HIS A 62 -5.51 -10.85 -14.92
C HIS A 62 -4.13 -10.24 -15.18
N LYS A 63 -4.06 -9.11 -15.88
CA LYS A 63 -2.86 -8.27 -15.94
C LYS A 63 -2.41 -7.83 -14.54
N THR A 64 -3.35 -7.42 -13.68
CA THR A 64 -3.04 -6.98 -12.31
C THR A 64 -2.62 -8.15 -11.43
N GLN A 65 -3.25 -9.32 -11.58
CA GLN A 65 -2.83 -10.53 -10.90
C GLN A 65 -1.42 -10.95 -11.33
N ALA A 66 -1.14 -11.06 -12.62
CA ALA A 66 0.19 -11.41 -13.13
C ALA A 66 1.28 -10.47 -12.60
N ARG A 67 1.01 -9.15 -12.54
CA ARG A 67 1.92 -8.19 -11.91
C ARG A 67 2.11 -8.43 -10.42
N SER A 68 1.05 -8.81 -9.72
CA SER A 68 1.03 -8.92 -8.26
C SER A 68 1.59 -10.24 -7.74
N PHE A 69 1.47 -11.32 -8.53
CA PHE A 69 1.66 -12.71 -8.12
C PHE A 69 2.56 -13.52 -9.06
N GLY A 70 3.14 -12.90 -10.09
CA GLY A 70 3.99 -13.60 -11.07
C GLY A 70 3.22 -14.28 -12.19
N ARG A 71 1.97 -14.73 -11.96
CA ARG A 71 1.06 -15.25 -12.99
C ARG A 71 -0.41 -14.87 -12.76
N ALA A 72 -1.25 -15.09 -13.76
CA ALA A 72 -2.71 -14.99 -13.65
C ALA A 72 -3.30 -16.36 -13.29
N TYR A 73 -4.45 -16.36 -12.61
CA TYR A 73 -5.12 -17.55 -12.08
C TYR A 73 -6.59 -17.58 -12.53
N THR A 74 -7.14 -18.77 -12.66
CA THR A 74 -8.61 -18.98 -12.74
C THR A 74 -9.28 -18.52 -11.44
N GLU A 75 -10.59 -18.24 -11.45
CA GLU A 75 -11.36 -17.91 -10.25
C GLU A 75 -11.33 -19.06 -9.22
N SER A 76 -11.34 -20.32 -9.67
CA SER A 76 -11.24 -21.49 -8.78
C SER A 76 -9.87 -21.61 -8.13
N GLU A 77 -8.77 -21.61 -8.91
CA GLU A 77 -7.39 -21.59 -8.36
C GLU A 77 -7.19 -20.38 -7.44
N PHE A 78 -7.73 -19.22 -7.84
CA PHE A 78 -7.62 -18.01 -7.03
C PHE A 78 -8.45 -18.12 -5.75
N LYS A 79 -9.60 -18.80 -5.74
CA LYS A 79 -10.37 -19.05 -4.51
C LYS A 79 -9.65 -19.99 -3.56
N GLU A 80 -8.95 -21.02 -4.06
CA GLU A 80 -8.11 -21.88 -3.22
C GLU A 80 -6.95 -21.12 -2.60
N LEU A 81 -6.30 -20.25 -3.38
CA LEU A 81 -5.21 -19.38 -2.89
C LEU A 81 -5.73 -18.29 -1.93
N LYS A 82 -6.96 -17.82 -2.15
CA LYS A 82 -7.54 -16.62 -1.55
C LYS A 82 -8.99 -16.77 -1.08
N PRO A 83 -9.32 -17.77 -0.26
CA PRO A 83 -10.71 -18.04 0.11
C PRO A 83 -11.34 -16.86 0.83
N GLU A 84 -10.53 -16.05 1.52
CA GLU A 84 -11.00 -14.87 2.24
C GLU A 84 -11.49 -13.73 1.34
N LEU A 85 -11.26 -13.75 0.02
CA LEU A 85 -11.79 -12.75 -0.90
C LEU A 85 -13.16 -13.14 -1.49
N PHE A 86 -13.55 -14.40 -1.31
CA PHE A 86 -14.77 -14.97 -1.83
C PHE A 86 -15.85 -15.02 -0.76
N CYS A 87 -17.09 -15.20 -1.23
CA CYS A 87 -18.25 -15.35 -0.38
C CYS A 87 -18.06 -16.53 0.59
N LYS A 88 -18.50 -16.37 1.85
CA LYS A 88 -18.50 -17.42 2.88
C LYS A 88 -19.41 -18.62 2.61
N VAL A 89 -20.19 -18.59 1.52
CA VAL A 89 -21.07 -19.70 1.16
C VAL A 89 -20.22 -20.68 0.37
N ASP A 90 -20.27 -21.96 0.76
CA ASP A 90 -19.53 -23.02 0.10
C ASP A 90 -19.85 -23.06 -1.39
N ASP A 91 -18.84 -23.34 -2.21
CA ASP A 91 -18.90 -23.35 -3.68
C ASP A 91 -19.31 -22.03 -4.37
N CYS A 92 -19.47 -20.93 -3.62
CA CYS A 92 -19.70 -19.62 -4.22
C CYS A 92 -18.39 -18.99 -4.71
N LEU A 93 -18.24 -18.82 -6.02
CA LEU A 93 -17.10 -18.12 -6.65
C LEU A 93 -17.27 -16.60 -6.73
N ASN A 94 -18.35 -16.06 -6.16
CA ASN A 94 -18.54 -14.61 -6.14
C ASN A 94 -17.65 -13.96 -5.07
N LYS A 95 -17.07 -12.81 -5.42
CA LYS A 95 -16.33 -11.98 -4.46
C LYS A 95 -17.26 -11.52 -3.34
N LYS A 96 -16.78 -11.56 -2.10
CA LYS A 96 -17.56 -11.09 -0.95
C LYS A 96 -17.70 -9.57 -0.95
N GLY A 97 -18.85 -9.09 -0.49
CA GLY A 97 -19.06 -7.69 -0.12
C GLY A 97 -18.80 -7.44 1.37
N ARG A 98 -19.32 -6.34 1.89
CA ARG A 98 -19.34 -6.07 3.34
C ARG A 98 -20.08 -7.21 4.06
N GLY A 99 -19.60 -7.59 5.25
CA GLY A 99 -20.16 -8.70 6.04
C GLY A 99 -19.72 -10.11 5.61
N GLY A 100 -18.92 -10.25 4.55
CA GLY A 100 -18.37 -11.55 4.15
C GLY A 100 -19.19 -12.33 3.12
N TYR A 101 -20.30 -11.76 2.64
CA TYR A 101 -21.18 -12.37 1.65
C TYR A 101 -21.28 -11.53 0.38
N CYS A 102 -21.40 -12.18 -0.78
CA CYS A 102 -21.57 -11.49 -2.08
C CYS A 102 -22.95 -10.81 -2.17
N ALA A 103 -23.21 -10.09 -3.26
CA ALA A 103 -24.50 -9.43 -3.47
C ALA A 103 -25.68 -10.42 -3.49
N LYS A 104 -25.48 -11.63 -4.03
CA LYS A 104 -26.49 -12.69 -4.08
C LYS A 104 -26.77 -13.33 -2.71
N HIS A 105 -25.85 -13.17 -1.76
CA HIS A 105 -25.96 -13.74 -0.41
C HIS A 105 -26.03 -12.62 0.65
N ALA A 106 -26.54 -11.44 0.27
CA ALA A 106 -26.60 -10.29 1.16
C ALA A 106 -27.46 -10.54 2.41
N ASP A 107 -28.47 -11.40 2.31
CA ASP A 107 -29.41 -11.72 3.39
C ASP A 107 -28.75 -12.48 4.55
N LEU A 108 -27.58 -13.08 4.33
CA LEU A 108 -26.81 -13.79 5.36
C LEU A 108 -25.96 -12.85 6.24
N ARG A 109 -25.99 -11.52 5.99
CA ARG A 109 -25.24 -10.53 6.77
C ARG A 109 -25.89 -10.32 8.14
N LYS A 110 -25.24 -10.80 9.21
CA LYS A 110 -25.53 -10.34 10.58
C LYS A 110 -24.74 -9.05 10.85
N ASP A 111 -25.41 -7.90 10.88
CA ASP A 111 -24.80 -6.63 11.32
C ASP A 111 -24.66 -6.63 12.85
N SER A 112 -23.63 -7.31 13.36
CA SER A 112 -23.28 -7.28 14.78
C SER A 112 -22.42 -6.05 15.08
N LYS A 113 -23.05 -4.86 15.21
CA LYS A 113 -22.40 -3.75 15.91
C LYS A 113 -23.11 -3.57 17.24
N GLU A 114 -22.37 -3.75 18.34
CA GLU A 114 -22.88 -3.47 19.68
C GLU A 114 -23.33 -2.01 19.79
N MET A 115 -24.49 -1.81 20.41
CA MET A 115 -25.10 -0.49 20.62
C MET A 115 -24.67 0.09 21.97
N CYS A 116 -24.69 1.42 22.08
CA CYS A 116 -24.35 2.13 23.30
C CYS A 116 -25.22 1.68 24.48
N SER A 117 -24.60 1.46 25.64
CA SER A 117 -25.28 1.08 26.89
C SER A 117 -26.08 2.22 27.55
N LYS A 118 -26.12 3.42 26.97
CA LYS A 118 -26.92 4.53 27.52
C LYS A 118 -28.36 4.42 27.00
N PRO A 119 -29.38 4.63 27.85
CA PRO A 119 -30.77 4.66 27.44
C PRO A 119 -30.98 5.63 26.25
N ASP A 120 -31.87 5.26 25.33
CA ASP A 120 -32.24 6.06 24.15
C ASP A 120 -31.07 6.41 23.21
N CYS A 121 -30.00 5.62 23.22
CA CYS A 121 -28.84 5.83 22.35
C CYS A 121 -28.64 4.70 21.35
N HIS A 122 -28.90 4.99 20.08
CA HIS A 122 -28.73 4.02 18.99
C HIS A 122 -27.35 4.06 18.32
N ASN A 123 -26.39 4.77 18.92
CA ASN A 123 -25.05 4.86 18.36
C ASN A 123 -24.24 3.59 18.66
N THR A 124 -23.34 3.23 17.74
CA THR A 124 -22.44 2.09 17.90
C THR A 124 -21.38 2.34 18.97
N VAL A 125 -21.03 1.31 19.74
CA VAL A 125 -20.00 1.36 20.79
C VAL A 125 -18.64 1.74 20.19
N LEU A 126 -17.95 2.68 20.85
CA LEU A 126 -16.56 3.04 20.60
C LEU A 126 -15.62 2.24 21.52
N THR A 127 -15.90 2.23 22.82
CA THR A 127 -15.16 1.46 23.84
C THR A 127 -16.01 1.31 25.11
N LYS A 128 -15.80 0.23 25.89
CA LYS A 128 -16.49 -0.06 27.16
C LYS A 128 -18.02 0.13 27.13
N GLY A 129 -18.67 -0.32 26.06
CA GLY A 129 -20.13 -0.19 25.92
C GLY A 129 -20.64 1.23 25.62
N LEU A 130 -19.78 2.24 25.51
CA LEU A 130 -20.19 3.62 25.24
C LEU A 130 -19.88 4.05 23.81
N CYS A 131 -20.80 4.80 23.20
CA CYS A 131 -20.57 5.44 21.91
C CYS A 131 -19.61 6.62 22.05
N LYS A 132 -19.14 7.16 20.91
CA LYS A 132 -18.23 8.31 20.89
C LYS A 132 -18.73 9.51 21.69
N LYS A 133 -20.01 9.86 21.61
CA LYS A 133 -20.58 11.00 22.35
C LYS A 133 -20.52 10.75 23.86
N HIS A 134 -21.09 9.62 24.29
CA HIS A 134 -21.21 9.27 25.71
C HIS A 134 -19.88 8.94 26.38
N CYS A 135 -18.88 8.51 25.60
CA CYS A 135 -17.54 8.30 26.12
C CYS A 135 -16.75 9.60 26.31
N MET A 136 -17.23 10.73 25.79
CA MET A 136 -16.62 12.06 25.98
C MET A 136 -17.34 12.89 27.06
N GLU A 137 -18.49 12.44 27.54
CA GLU A 137 -19.28 13.16 28.54
C GLU A 137 -18.56 13.18 29.90
N GLY A 138 -18.33 14.38 30.44
CA GLY A 138 -17.64 14.55 31.73
C GLY A 138 -16.12 14.36 31.69
N LEU A 139 -15.52 14.23 30.51
CA LEU A 139 -14.07 14.16 30.36
C LEU A 139 -13.44 15.56 30.29
N ASP A 140 -12.44 15.77 31.14
CA ASP A 140 -11.57 16.94 31.11
C ASP A 140 -10.25 16.58 30.39
N PHE A 141 -10.17 16.94 29.12
CA PHE A 141 -9.00 16.67 28.27
C PHE A 141 -7.78 17.53 28.63
N SER A 142 -7.93 18.60 29.42
CA SER A 142 -6.79 19.41 29.85
C SER A 142 -5.83 18.61 30.75
N LYS A 143 -6.34 17.58 31.43
CA LYS A 143 -5.57 16.63 32.25
C LYS A 143 -4.60 15.76 31.45
N LEU A 144 -4.66 15.79 30.12
CA LEU A 144 -3.71 15.09 29.25
C LEU A 144 -2.45 15.89 28.97
N LYS A 145 -2.40 17.16 29.38
CA LYS A 145 -1.23 18.00 29.22
C LYS A 145 -0.06 17.37 29.97
N ASP A 146 1.07 17.25 29.28
CA ASP A 146 2.32 16.66 29.81
C ASP A 146 2.22 15.19 30.26
N VAL A 147 1.13 14.49 29.94
CA VAL A 147 1.00 13.07 30.27
C VAL A 147 1.97 12.23 29.44
N VAL A 148 2.83 11.51 30.13
CA VAL A 148 3.75 10.52 29.57
C VAL A 148 3.27 9.13 29.94
N THR A 149 3.06 8.28 28.94
CA THR A 149 2.76 6.87 29.14
C THR A 149 3.96 6.00 28.76
N PRO A 150 4.13 4.80 29.33
CA PRO A 150 5.15 3.83 28.88
C PRO A 150 5.03 3.46 27.40
N HIS A 151 3.86 3.72 26.82
CA HIS A 151 3.54 3.45 25.43
C HIS A 151 3.77 4.66 24.53
N ASN A 152 4.38 5.75 25.00
CA ASN A 152 4.71 6.88 24.13
C ASN A 152 5.80 6.50 23.11
N LYS A 153 5.72 7.06 21.90
CA LYS A 153 6.78 6.96 20.89
C LYS A 153 8.05 7.59 21.44
N GLU A 154 9.19 6.93 21.21
CA GLU A 154 10.52 7.44 21.60
C GLU A 154 10.87 8.76 20.92
N TYR A 155 10.26 9.02 19.76
CA TYR A 155 10.41 10.25 19.01
C TYR A 155 9.09 10.67 18.35
N SER A 156 8.74 11.94 18.45
CA SER A 156 7.53 12.52 17.86
C SER A 156 7.86 13.90 17.28
N GLU A 157 8.22 13.92 16.00
CA GLU A 157 8.63 15.12 15.27
C GLU A 157 7.46 16.10 15.01
N SER A 158 6.20 15.70 15.22
CA SER A 158 5.06 16.60 15.09
C SER A 158 3.90 16.24 16.02
N ASP A 159 3.29 17.25 16.66
CA ASP A 159 2.08 17.14 17.49
C ASP A 159 0.81 16.78 16.69
N LYS A 160 0.94 16.56 15.38
CA LYS A 160 -0.16 16.22 14.48
C LYS A 160 -0.65 14.79 14.64
N TRP A 161 0.21 13.88 15.12
CA TRP A 161 -0.07 12.44 15.22
C TRP A 161 -0.07 11.98 16.68
N CYS A 162 -0.84 10.94 16.97
CA CYS A 162 -0.93 10.40 18.33
C CYS A 162 0.43 9.93 18.86
N LYS A 163 0.74 10.31 20.11
CA LYS A 163 1.96 9.97 20.86
C LYS A 163 2.10 8.48 21.20
N ILE A 164 1.03 7.68 21.19
CA ILE A 164 1.11 6.24 21.50
C ILE A 164 1.84 5.46 20.39
N LYS A 165 2.76 4.56 20.77
CA LYS A 165 3.52 3.64 19.90
C LYS A 165 2.57 2.93 18.95
N SER A 166 2.97 2.82 17.69
CA SER A 166 2.19 2.15 16.64
C SER A 166 0.80 2.74 16.35
N CYS A 167 0.46 3.92 16.88
CA CYS A 167 -0.75 4.66 16.52
C CYS A 167 -0.50 5.64 15.36
N SER A 168 -1.24 5.45 14.26
CA SER A 168 -1.21 6.33 13.08
C SER A 168 -2.45 7.24 12.99
N SER A 169 -3.15 7.45 14.10
CA SER A 169 -4.31 8.36 14.14
C SER A 169 -3.85 9.78 14.47
N HIS A 170 -4.55 10.77 13.92
CA HIS A 170 -4.31 12.17 14.24
C HIS A 170 -4.51 12.43 15.74
N ALA A 171 -3.62 13.22 16.31
CA ALA A 171 -3.79 13.77 17.64
C ALA A 171 -4.89 14.83 17.61
N LYS A 172 -5.80 14.75 18.58
CA LYS A 172 -6.88 15.72 18.78
C LYS A 172 -6.82 16.41 20.13
N TYR A 173 -6.20 15.76 21.13
CA TYR A 173 -6.17 16.23 22.52
C TYR A 173 -4.76 16.02 23.08
N GLU A 174 -4.02 17.11 23.31
CA GLU A 174 -2.69 17.10 23.97
C GLU A 174 -1.67 16.09 23.38
N GLY A 175 -1.74 15.86 22.06
CA GLY A 175 -0.89 14.89 21.36
C GLY A 175 -1.44 13.45 21.31
N PHE A 176 -2.67 13.20 21.78
CA PHE A 176 -3.33 11.90 21.72
C PHE A 176 -4.54 11.92 20.77
N CYS A 177 -4.82 10.79 20.11
CA CYS A 177 -6.07 10.63 19.38
C CYS A 177 -7.25 10.50 20.36
N LEU A 178 -8.48 10.75 19.90
CA LEU A 178 -9.67 10.69 20.75
C LEU A 178 -9.76 9.39 21.57
N LEU A 179 -9.51 8.24 20.93
CA LEU A 179 -9.59 6.95 21.61
C LEU A 179 -8.55 6.82 22.72
N HIS A 180 -7.28 7.15 22.44
CA HIS A 180 -6.23 7.05 23.47
C HIS A 180 -6.38 8.10 24.56
N ALA A 181 -6.83 9.32 24.23
CA ALA A 181 -7.17 10.35 25.19
C ALA A 181 -8.21 9.86 26.20
N VAL A 182 -9.32 9.29 25.71
CA VAL A 182 -10.38 8.69 26.52
C VAL A 182 -9.86 7.53 27.37
N LEU A 183 -9.04 6.64 26.79
CA LEU A 183 -8.50 5.49 27.51
C LEU A 183 -7.53 5.88 28.62
N ILE A 184 -6.73 6.93 28.41
CA ILE A 184 -5.83 7.48 29.43
C ILE A 184 -6.65 8.10 30.56
N LEU A 185 -7.65 8.93 30.25
CA LEU A 185 -8.50 9.59 31.25
C LEU A 185 -9.32 8.61 32.09
N HIS A 186 -9.62 7.43 31.55
CA HIS A 186 -10.28 6.33 32.27
C HIS A 186 -9.31 5.29 32.84
N ASP A 187 -8.00 5.55 32.86
CA ASP A 187 -6.95 4.63 33.34
C ASP A 187 -7.06 3.21 32.77
N SER A 188 -7.44 3.13 31.49
CA SER A 188 -7.76 1.89 30.79
C SER A 188 -6.83 1.63 29.63
N LEU A 189 -5.82 2.47 29.42
CA LEU A 189 -4.88 2.37 28.30
C LEU A 189 -4.09 1.05 28.37
N ASN A 190 -3.62 0.66 29.55
CA ASN A 190 -2.84 -0.57 29.71
C ASN A 190 -3.69 -1.83 29.47
N GLU A 191 -4.90 -1.90 30.03
CA GLU A 191 -5.86 -2.99 29.74
C GLU A 191 -6.21 -3.03 28.24
N TYR A 192 -6.36 -1.85 27.63
CA TYR A 192 -6.60 -1.73 26.21
C TYR A 192 -5.40 -2.26 25.42
N LEU A 193 -4.17 -1.85 25.68
CA LEU A 193 -3.01 -2.30 24.91
C LEU A 193 -2.59 -3.74 25.21
N GLY A 194 -2.87 -4.24 26.42
CA GLY A 194 -2.50 -5.58 26.90
C GLY A 194 -3.46 -6.71 26.50
N LYS A 195 -4.62 -6.41 25.90
CA LYS A 195 -5.53 -7.46 25.39
C LYS A 195 -4.93 -8.14 24.15
N GLU A 196 -4.80 -9.46 24.22
CA GLU A 196 -4.46 -10.34 23.10
C GLU A 196 -5.30 -9.97 21.86
N GLY A 197 -4.64 -9.82 20.71
CA GLY A 197 -5.28 -9.41 19.45
C GLY A 197 -5.11 -7.94 19.05
N ARG A 198 -4.31 -7.15 19.79
CA ARG A 198 -3.96 -5.77 19.39
C ARG A 198 -2.53 -5.57 18.90
N ILE A 199 -1.62 -6.50 19.14
CA ILE A 199 -0.31 -6.54 18.47
C ILE A 199 -0.41 -7.49 17.28
N CYS A 200 0.26 -7.12 16.19
CA CYS A 200 0.26 -7.89 14.95
C CYS A 200 0.73 -9.33 15.20
N SER A 201 -0.04 -10.30 14.73
CA SER A 201 0.28 -11.74 14.80
C SER A 201 1.47 -12.16 13.92
N VAL A 202 2.21 -11.21 13.34
CA VAL A 202 3.40 -11.50 12.55
C VAL A 202 4.59 -11.37 13.48
N GLU A 203 5.44 -12.39 13.51
CA GLU A 203 6.64 -12.42 14.34
C GLU A 203 7.48 -11.15 14.15
N SER A 204 8.01 -10.65 15.26
CA SER A 204 8.83 -9.42 15.30
C SER A 204 8.10 -8.14 14.84
N CYS A 205 6.77 -8.16 14.73
CA CYS A 205 5.98 -6.97 14.39
C CYS A 205 5.23 -6.39 15.59
N ASN A 206 5.68 -5.24 16.08
CA ASN A 206 5.03 -4.50 17.16
C ASN A 206 3.91 -3.55 16.66
N GLY A 207 3.39 -3.78 15.46
CA GLY A 207 2.36 -2.95 14.85
C GLY A 207 0.98 -3.20 15.45
N ILE A 208 0.17 -2.16 15.64
CA ILE A 208 -1.20 -2.33 16.17
C ILE A 208 -2.11 -2.95 15.12
N VAL A 209 -2.85 -3.99 15.52
CA VAL A 209 -3.82 -4.69 14.69
C VAL A 209 -4.89 -3.73 14.19
N LYS A 210 -5.08 -3.72 12.88
CA LYS A 210 -6.20 -3.04 12.23
C LYS A 210 -7.37 -3.98 11.97
N ALA A 211 -7.09 -5.20 11.55
CA ALA A 211 -8.10 -6.20 11.27
C ALA A 211 -7.47 -7.60 11.23
N LYS A 212 -8.23 -8.63 11.62
CA LYS A 212 -7.83 -10.05 11.55
C LYS A 212 -6.47 -10.36 12.18
N GLY A 213 -6.12 -9.72 13.29
CA GLY A 213 -4.83 -9.96 13.96
C GLY A 213 -3.62 -9.31 13.27
N TYR A 214 -3.79 -8.54 12.20
CA TYR A 214 -2.67 -7.92 11.48
C TYR A 214 -2.65 -6.40 11.59
N CYS A 215 -1.46 -5.81 11.67
CA CYS A 215 -1.26 -4.36 11.52
C CYS A 215 -1.64 -3.90 10.11
N LEU A 216 -1.77 -2.59 9.84
CA LEU A 216 -2.22 -2.11 8.52
C LEU A 216 -1.42 -2.70 7.35
N MET A 217 -0.09 -2.70 7.46
CA MET A 217 0.81 -3.24 6.44
C MET A 217 0.64 -4.76 6.27
N HIS A 218 0.66 -5.51 7.38
CA HIS A 218 0.48 -6.97 7.32
C HIS A 218 -0.94 -7.35 6.92
N TYR A 219 -1.94 -6.51 7.20
CA TYR A 219 -3.30 -6.70 6.74
C TYR A 219 -3.42 -6.46 5.24
N GLN A 220 -2.72 -5.46 4.68
CA GLN A 220 -2.62 -5.29 3.23
C GLN A 220 -1.92 -6.49 2.57
N ARG A 221 -0.85 -7.01 3.18
CA ARG A 221 -0.21 -8.26 2.75
C ARG A 221 -1.15 -9.43 2.87
N TYR A 222 -1.90 -9.57 3.95
CA TYR A 222 -2.93 -10.59 4.12
C TYR A 222 -3.98 -10.50 3.01
N LEU A 223 -4.55 -9.32 2.75
CA LEU A 223 -5.50 -9.10 1.66
C LEU A 223 -4.91 -9.44 0.28
N LYS A 224 -3.59 -9.30 0.11
CA LYS A 224 -2.91 -9.62 -1.13
C LYS A 224 -2.40 -11.06 -1.23
N PHE A 225 -1.95 -11.72 -0.15
CA PHE A 225 -1.30 -13.04 -0.19
C PHE A 225 -1.91 -14.12 0.72
N GLY A 226 -2.94 -13.82 1.51
CA GLY A 226 -3.69 -14.79 2.32
C GLY A 226 -3.12 -14.97 3.72
N LYS A 227 -1.88 -14.50 3.93
CA LYS A 227 -1.20 -14.41 5.23
C LYS A 227 -0.50 -13.06 5.40
N GLY A 228 -0.30 -12.64 6.65
CA GLY A 228 0.53 -11.48 6.99
C GLY A 228 2.01 -11.84 6.83
N LEU A 229 2.56 -11.66 5.62
CA LEU A 229 3.95 -12.00 5.33
C LEU A 229 4.94 -11.07 6.04
N THR A 230 6.05 -11.63 6.52
CA THR A 230 7.24 -10.85 6.94
C THR A 230 7.87 -10.11 5.76
N ASN A 231 8.85 -9.22 6.02
CA ASN A 231 9.59 -8.56 4.95
C ASN A 231 10.37 -9.56 4.10
N LYS A 232 11.08 -10.49 4.75
CA LYS A 232 11.73 -11.65 4.11
C LYS A 232 10.82 -12.43 3.17
N GLU A 233 9.69 -12.92 3.68
CA GLU A 233 8.76 -13.73 2.89
C GLU A 233 8.17 -12.93 1.72
N HIS A 234 7.85 -11.66 1.94
CA HIS A 234 7.31 -10.81 0.88
C HIS A 234 8.38 -10.41 -0.16
N LYS A 235 9.67 -10.31 0.22
CA LYS A 235 10.80 -10.12 -0.70
C LYS A 235 10.95 -11.33 -1.63
N ALA A 236 10.82 -12.56 -1.11
CA ALA A 236 10.90 -13.77 -1.93
C ALA A 236 9.83 -13.82 -3.05
N ILE A 237 8.62 -13.30 -2.79
CA ILE A 237 7.54 -13.27 -3.79
C ILE A 237 7.66 -12.06 -4.72
N THR A 238 8.12 -10.91 -4.21
CA THR A 238 8.11 -9.65 -4.95
C THR A 238 9.44 -8.87 -4.85
N PRO A 239 10.56 -9.45 -5.29
CA PRO A 239 11.91 -8.92 -5.02
C PRO A 239 12.12 -7.50 -5.56
N ARG A 240 11.47 -7.17 -6.67
CA ARG A 240 11.55 -5.83 -7.30
C ARG A 240 11.14 -4.64 -6.43
N TYR A 241 10.47 -4.84 -5.30
CA TYR A 241 10.09 -3.76 -4.37
C TYR A 241 11.08 -3.56 -3.23
N TYR A 242 12.10 -4.41 -3.15
CA TYR A 242 13.10 -4.45 -2.11
C TYR A 242 14.44 -3.99 -2.64
N CYS A 243 15.33 -3.65 -1.70
CA CYS A 243 16.71 -3.36 -2.01
C CYS A 243 17.37 -4.55 -2.73
N ILE A 244 18.17 -4.25 -3.76
CA ILE A 244 18.91 -5.24 -4.53
C ILE A 244 20.02 -5.89 -3.71
N GLU A 245 20.62 -5.17 -2.76
CA GLU A 245 21.63 -5.71 -1.84
C GLU A 245 21.18 -7.01 -1.17
N ASP A 246 22.13 -7.94 -1.14
CA ASP A 246 21.95 -9.25 -0.52
C ASP A 246 21.68 -9.10 0.98
N GLU A 247 20.82 -9.97 1.50
CA GLU A 247 20.35 -9.97 2.90
C GLU A 247 19.58 -8.71 3.35
N CYS A 248 19.41 -7.70 2.49
CA CYS A 248 18.65 -6.51 2.83
C CYS A 248 17.13 -6.74 2.68
N GLU A 249 16.38 -6.72 3.79
CA GLU A 249 14.92 -6.87 3.78
C GLU A 249 14.16 -5.54 3.65
N GLU A 250 14.88 -4.44 3.47
CA GLU A 250 14.30 -3.10 3.37
C GLU A 250 13.73 -2.84 1.97
N LYS A 251 12.68 -2.02 1.95
CA LYS A 251 12.09 -1.59 0.67
C LYS A 251 13.04 -0.64 -0.05
N ARG A 252 13.02 -0.71 -1.39
CA ARG A 252 13.72 0.28 -2.20
C ARG A 252 13.05 1.65 -2.04
N GLU A 253 13.86 2.69 -1.95
CA GLU A 253 13.42 4.08 -1.86
C GLU A 253 13.99 4.91 -3.02
N TYR A 254 15.22 4.61 -3.43
CA TYR A 254 15.94 5.33 -4.49
C TYR A 254 16.50 4.34 -5.51
N GLY A 255 15.93 4.33 -6.72
CA GLY A 255 16.32 3.39 -7.77
C GLY A 255 16.13 1.94 -7.31
N GLU A 256 17.23 1.19 -7.22
CA GLU A 256 17.27 -0.23 -6.82
C GLU A 256 17.65 -0.44 -5.34
N TYR A 257 17.93 0.64 -4.61
CA TYR A 257 18.45 0.60 -3.23
C TYR A 257 17.44 1.15 -2.21
N CYS A 258 17.54 0.68 -0.97
CA CYS A 258 16.88 1.32 0.18
C CYS A 258 17.58 2.64 0.53
N GLY A 259 16.98 3.47 1.40
CA GLY A 259 17.56 4.76 1.77
C GLY A 259 19.00 4.68 2.29
N LYS A 260 19.33 3.64 3.09
CA LYS A 260 20.68 3.43 3.62
C LYS A 260 21.70 3.09 2.52
N HIS A 261 21.41 2.05 1.74
CA HIS A 261 22.31 1.59 0.68
C HIS A 261 22.40 2.60 -0.47
N ALA A 262 21.36 3.41 -0.72
CA ALA A 262 21.45 4.48 -1.70
C ALA A 262 22.51 5.53 -1.31
N VAL A 263 22.64 5.86 -0.03
CA VAL A 263 23.65 6.81 0.47
C VAL A 263 25.05 6.22 0.38
N GLU A 264 25.21 4.93 0.65
CA GLU A 264 26.50 4.22 0.53
C GLU A 264 26.97 4.19 -0.94
N HIS A 265 26.08 3.80 -1.86
CA HIS A 265 26.37 3.80 -3.30
C HIS A 265 26.58 5.20 -3.91
N MET A 266 25.91 6.23 -3.39
CA MET A 266 26.12 7.62 -3.82
C MET A 266 27.41 8.24 -3.27
N ASN A 267 27.91 7.78 -2.11
CA ASN A 267 29.15 8.28 -1.53
C ASN A 267 30.40 7.71 -2.24
N ASP A 268 30.32 6.50 -2.78
CA ASP A 268 31.41 5.89 -3.57
C ASP A 268 31.57 6.51 -4.96
N GLN A 269 30.58 7.27 -5.45
CA GLN A 269 30.64 8.00 -6.72
C GLN A 269 31.12 9.45 -6.61
N LYS A 270 31.81 9.83 -5.52
CA LYS A 270 32.48 11.15 -5.42
C LYS A 270 33.66 11.21 -6.38
N ALA A 271 33.38 11.54 -7.64
CA ALA A 271 34.39 11.83 -8.63
C ALA A 271 35.25 13.02 -8.18
N ILE A 272 36.56 12.83 -8.18
CA ILE A 272 37.56 13.81 -7.74
C ILE A 272 37.92 14.75 -8.91
N CYS A 273 38.15 16.02 -8.61
CA CYS A 273 38.58 17.04 -9.56
C CYS A 273 39.70 16.54 -10.48
N PHE A 274 39.55 16.76 -11.79
CA PHE A 274 40.51 16.27 -12.79
C PHE A 274 41.89 16.96 -12.74
N GLU A 275 41.97 18.15 -12.14
CA GLU A 275 43.20 18.92 -11.97
C GLU A 275 44.07 18.32 -10.85
N LYS A 276 45.12 17.56 -11.20
CA LYS A 276 46.07 17.05 -10.20
C LYS A 276 46.98 18.18 -9.69
N PRO A 277 47.31 18.26 -8.38
CA PRO A 277 47.05 17.28 -7.32
C PRO A 277 45.80 17.57 -6.46
N CYS A 278 44.70 18.09 -7.04
CA CYS A 278 43.47 18.38 -6.31
C CYS A 278 42.73 17.10 -5.91
N LYS A 279 42.34 17.01 -4.64
CA LYS A 279 41.54 15.91 -4.09
C LYS A 279 40.10 16.31 -3.77
N GLU A 280 39.68 17.49 -4.19
CA GLU A 280 38.34 18.02 -3.95
C GLU A 280 37.31 17.37 -4.88
N ASN A 281 36.06 17.27 -4.43
CA ASN A 281 34.97 16.72 -5.23
C ASN A 281 34.66 17.60 -6.46
N ILE A 282 34.27 16.98 -7.56
CA ILE A 282 33.82 17.69 -8.77
C ILE A 282 32.55 18.49 -8.45
N PHE A 283 32.55 19.77 -8.85
CA PHE A 283 31.41 20.67 -8.78
C PHE A 283 30.70 20.76 -10.14
N LYS A 284 31.47 21.02 -11.22
CA LYS A 284 30.95 21.15 -12.58
C LYS A 284 32.10 20.98 -13.60
N ASP A 285 31.79 20.42 -14.78
CA ASP A 285 32.74 20.24 -15.90
C ASP A 285 34.04 19.51 -15.52
N GLY A 286 33.95 18.51 -14.64
CA GLY A 286 35.12 17.75 -14.18
C GLY A 286 36.04 18.49 -13.19
N LYS A 287 35.68 19.71 -12.77
CA LYS A 287 36.49 20.56 -11.88
C LYS A 287 35.79 20.83 -10.54
N CYS A 288 36.57 21.00 -9.47
CA CYS A 288 36.06 21.51 -8.20
C CYS A 288 35.64 22.98 -8.32
N VAL A 289 34.91 23.49 -7.33
CA VAL A 289 34.39 24.88 -7.32
C VAL A 289 35.49 25.88 -7.66
N LYS A 290 36.66 25.77 -7.01
CA LYS A 290 37.80 26.66 -7.21
C LYS A 290 38.32 26.63 -8.65
N HIS A 291 38.63 25.44 -9.16
CA HIS A 291 39.19 25.27 -10.51
C HIS A 291 38.20 25.59 -11.63
N TYR A 292 36.90 25.40 -11.39
CA TYR A 292 35.86 25.85 -12.32
C TYR A 292 35.92 27.37 -12.51
N TYR A 293 35.91 28.15 -11.41
CA TYR A 293 35.95 29.61 -11.50
C TYR A 293 37.30 30.17 -11.96
N ASP A 294 38.42 29.53 -11.61
CA ASP A 294 39.74 29.93 -12.11
C ASP A 294 39.84 29.76 -13.64
N SER A 295 39.26 28.68 -14.18
CA SER A 295 39.22 28.46 -15.64
C SER A 295 38.34 29.44 -16.42
N LEU A 296 37.38 30.09 -15.75
CA LEU A 296 36.56 31.15 -16.33
C LEU A 296 37.29 32.49 -16.34
N LYS A 297 38.21 32.72 -15.40
CA LYS A 297 39.02 33.94 -15.35
C LYS A 297 40.10 33.97 -16.43
N THR A 298 40.62 32.82 -16.85
CA THR A 298 41.60 32.70 -17.94
C THR A 298 41.00 32.78 -19.36
N LYS A 299 39.66 32.86 -19.47
CA LYS A 299 38.93 33.02 -20.74
C LYS A 299 38.50 34.48 -21.00
N ARG A 300 39.01 35.43 -20.22
CA ARG A 300 38.85 36.88 -20.43
C ARG A 300 40.15 37.50 -20.92
#